data_AF-A0A965PRC9-F1
#
_entry.id   AF-A0A965PRC9-F1
#
_cell.length_a   1.000
_cell.length_b   1.000
_cell.length_c   1.000
_cell.angle_alpha   90.00
_cell.angle_beta   90.00
_cell.angle_gamma   90.00
#
_symmetry.space_group_name_H-M   'P 1'
#
loop_
_entity.id
_entity.type
_entity.pdbx_description
1 polymer ?
#
loop_
_entity_poly.entity_id
_entity_poly.type
_entity_poly.pdbx_seq_one_letter_code
_entity_poly.pdbx_strand_id
1 'polypeptide(L)'
;MQPIFPKDGIDPRKKDKPWALEYCRAAWQSFSSGGWNSLYSNRNKYRELTDYALSKQSISRYKKVLKADESPDPSYSNMNWQPLAILTKFRELALSITKRSDYDILATPIDPKSQGEIKRYFKEQEAKIRLREELKKVAPEMVDISPVRQKENEPADLEELEIQKMYSFKHQLATEMEQWMQQVFLMNNMDQTRAEVKR
;
A
#
# COMPACT_ATOMS: atom_id res chain seq x y z
N MET A 1 -4.90 -11.37 34.05
CA MET A 1 -6.06 -12.20 33.65
C MET A 1 -6.92 -11.35 32.74
N GLN A 2 -7.19 -11.79 31.51
CA GLN A 2 -8.04 -11.01 30.60
C GLN A 2 -9.47 -10.92 31.17
N PRO A 3 -10.13 -9.75 31.07
CA PRO A 3 -11.49 -9.59 31.54
C PRO A 3 -12.42 -10.51 30.73
N ILE A 4 -13.17 -11.37 31.41
CA ILE A 4 -14.14 -12.27 30.77
C ILE A 4 -15.47 -11.51 30.69
N PHE A 5 -15.89 -11.18 29.48
CA PHE A 5 -17.21 -10.60 29.25
C PHE A 5 -18.30 -11.68 29.39
N PRO A 6 -19.49 -11.34 29.92
CA PRO A 6 -20.61 -12.26 29.89
C PRO A 6 -21.02 -12.53 28.44
N LYS A 7 -21.64 -13.70 28.19
CA LYS A 7 -22.04 -14.11 26.83
C LYS A 7 -23.01 -13.08 26.23
N ASP A 8 -22.64 -12.53 25.07
CA ASP A 8 -23.42 -11.47 24.42
C ASP A 8 -24.52 -12.00 23.48
N GLY A 9 -24.38 -13.24 22.99
CA GLY A 9 -25.35 -13.90 22.10
C GLY A 9 -26.68 -14.31 22.74
N ILE A 10 -27.10 -13.67 23.83
CA ILE A 10 -28.40 -13.88 24.47
C ILE A 10 -29.40 -12.82 23.97
N ASP A 11 -30.68 -13.20 23.91
CA ASP A 11 -31.78 -12.30 23.57
C ASP A 11 -31.74 -11.02 24.45
N PRO A 12 -31.82 -9.81 23.87
CA PRO A 12 -31.80 -8.55 24.61
C PRO A 12 -32.79 -8.48 25.78
N ARG A 13 -33.94 -9.16 25.70
CA ARG A 13 -34.95 -9.18 26.76
C ARG A 13 -34.54 -10.01 27.99
N LYS A 14 -33.53 -10.87 27.84
CA LYS A 14 -32.98 -11.73 28.92
C LYS A 14 -31.72 -11.13 29.55
N LYS A 15 -31.36 -9.90 29.17
CA LYS A 15 -30.23 -9.16 29.75
C LYS A 15 -30.69 -8.51 31.06
N ASP A 16 -30.82 -9.32 32.10
CA ASP A 16 -31.24 -8.87 33.43
C ASP A 16 -30.13 -8.11 34.18
N LYS A 17 -30.48 -7.53 35.35
CA LYS A 17 -29.55 -6.80 36.22
C LYS A 17 -28.23 -7.53 36.52
N PRO A 18 -28.20 -8.86 36.77
CA PRO A 18 -26.94 -9.58 37.01
C PRO A 18 -26.00 -9.55 35.80
N TRP A 19 -26.54 -9.74 34.59
CA TRP A 19 -25.75 -9.68 33.35
C TRP A 19 -25.15 -8.28 33.15
N ALA A 20 -25.95 -7.24 33.39
CA ALA A 20 -25.47 -5.86 33.31
C ALA A 20 -24.35 -5.57 34.33
N LEU A 21 -24.47 -6.09 35.56
CA LEU A 21 -23.44 -5.92 36.59
C LEU A 21 -22.13 -6.64 36.22
N GLU A 22 -22.22 -7.87 35.71
CA GLU A 22 -21.05 -8.62 35.21
C GLU A 22 -20.39 -7.88 34.03
N TYR A 23 -21.19 -7.37 33.10
CA TYR A 23 -20.70 -6.58 31.98
C TYR A 23 -19.98 -5.31 32.45
N CYS A 24 -20.58 -4.54 33.36
CA CYS A 24 -19.96 -3.34 33.92
C CYS A 24 -18.66 -3.64 34.68
N ARG A 25 -18.60 -4.75 35.44
CA ARG A 25 -17.38 -5.18 36.13
C ARG A 25 -16.29 -5.59 35.14
N ALA A 26 -16.64 -6.36 34.11
CA ALA A 26 -15.72 -6.75 33.05
C ALA A 26 -15.21 -5.54 32.25
N ALA A 27 -16.09 -4.57 31.95
CA ALA A 27 -15.72 -3.32 31.27
C ALA A 27 -14.79 -2.46 32.14
N TRP A 28 -15.07 -2.31 33.44
CA TRP A 28 -14.19 -1.60 34.37
C TRP A 28 -12.84 -2.29 34.51
N GLN A 29 -12.84 -3.62 34.62
CA GLN A 29 -11.61 -4.40 34.69
C GLN A 29 -10.83 -4.28 33.39
N SER A 30 -11.47 -4.35 32.21
CA SER A 30 -10.84 -4.13 30.91
C SER A 30 -10.23 -2.75 30.80
N PHE A 31 -10.92 -1.72 31.27
CA PHE A 31 -10.40 -0.37 31.28
C PHE A 31 -9.26 -0.17 32.29
N SER A 32 -9.35 -0.81 33.46
CA SER A 32 -8.33 -0.72 34.52
C SER A 32 -7.09 -1.55 34.20
N SER A 33 -7.26 -2.74 33.61
CA SER A 33 -6.18 -3.65 33.22
C SER A 33 -5.60 -3.32 31.84
N GLY A 34 -6.43 -2.78 30.94
CA GLY A 34 -6.00 -2.04 29.75
C GLY A 34 -5.45 -0.66 30.09
N GLY A 35 -5.52 -0.23 31.36
CA GLY A 35 -5.00 1.01 31.87
C GLY A 35 -5.76 2.25 31.40
N TRP A 36 -6.23 3.06 32.35
CA TRP A 36 -6.22 4.53 32.19
C TRP A 36 -4.85 5.05 31.71
N ASN A 37 -3.80 4.25 31.95
CA ASN A 37 -2.46 4.41 31.44
C ASN A 37 -2.24 3.87 30.02
N SER A 38 -3.15 3.24 29.29
CA SER A 38 -2.84 2.74 27.93
C SER A 38 -2.50 3.89 27.00
N LEU A 39 -3.30 4.97 26.94
CA LEU A 39 -2.95 6.11 26.09
C LEU A 39 -1.65 6.79 26.54
N TYR A 40 -1.46 6.98 27.85
CA TYR A 40 -0.27 7.63 28.39
C TYR A 40 1.01 6.77 28.27
N SER A 41 0.91 5.49 28.62
CA SER A 41 1.97 4.48 28.50
C SER A 41 2.30 4.20 27.05
N ASN A 42 1.31 4.05 26.17
CA ASN A 42 1.54 3.89 24.74
C ASN A 42 2.16 5.14 24.13
N ARG A 43 1.78 6.34 24.58
CA ARG A 43 2.45 7.59 24.16
C ARG A 43 3.91 7.62 24.58
N ASN A 44 4.22 7.24 25.81
CA ASN A 44 5.59 7.20 26.30
C ASN A 44 6.41 6.13 25.58
N LYS A 45 5.82 4.95 25.34
CA LYS A 45 6.44 3.86 24.58
C LYS A 45 6.65 4.24 23.12
N TYR A 46 5.69 4.93 22.51
CA TYR A 46 5.85 5.48 21.16
C TYR A 46 7.03 6.44 21.10
N ARG A 47 7.11 7.40 22.03
CA ARG A 47 8.25 8.33 22.13
C ARG A 47 9.57 7.58 22.31
N GLU A 48 9.62 6.59 23.20
CA GLU A 48 10.81 5.76 23.41
C GLU A 48 11.22 5.06 22.11
N LEU A 49 10.30 4.41 21.40
CA LEU A 49 10.57 3.76 20.11
C LEU A 49 11.03 4.76 19.04
N THR A 50 10.47 5.96 19.01
CA THR A 50 10.92 7.04 18.13
C THR A 50 12.34 7.46 18.46
N ASP A 51 12.68 7.63 19.74
CA ASP A 51 14.02 7.98 20.18
C ASP A 51 15.01 6.86 19.82
N TYR A 52 14.63 5.58 19.95
CA TYR A 52 15.44 4.46 19.47
C TYR A 52 15.64 4.49 17.95
N ALA A 53 14.59 4.72 17.16
CA ALA A 53 14.68 4.82 15.70
C ALA A 53 15.59 5.97 15.24
N LEU A 54 15.61 7.09 15.99
CA LEU A 54 16.47 8.26 15.77
C LEU A 54 17.81 8.17 16.49
N SER A 55 18.11 7.05 17.15
CA SER A 55 19.32 6.85 17.97
C SER A 55 19.53 7.88 19.07
N LYS A 56 18.45 8.49 19.57
CA LYS A 56 18.39 9.46 20.68
C LYS A 56 17.92 8.81 21.99
N GLN A 57 18.04 7.48 22.10
CA GLN A 57 17.58 6.75 23.28
C GLN A 57 18.29 7.19 24.57
N SER A 58 17.63 6.96 25.71
CA SER A 58 18.18 7.29 27.01
C SER A 58 19.48 6.52 27.30
N ILE A 59 20.48 7.28 27.74
CA ILE A 59 21.81 6.77 28.12
C ILE A 59 21.76 5.99 29.45
N SER A 60 20.75 6.26 30.29
CA SER A 60 20.65 5.70 31.65
C SER A 60 20.70 4.17 31.68
N ARG A 61 20.17 3.50 30.63
CA ARG A 61 20.21 2.03 30.53
C ARG A 61 21.65 1.51 30.42
N TYR A 62 22.48 2.16 29.61
CA TYR A 62 23.88 1.75 29.41
C TYR A 62 24.72 1.99 30.65
N LYS A 63 24.53 3.15 31.30
CA LYS A 63 25.19 3.46 32.58
C LYS A 63 24.84 2.45 33.67
N LYS A 64 23.57 2.02 33.75
CA LYS A 64 23.12 1.02 34.72
C LYS A 64 23.73 -0.37 34.46
N VAL A 65 23.79 -0.81 33.20
CA VAL A 65 24.37 -2.12 32.83
C VAL A 65 25.86 -2.16 33.17
N LEU A 66 26.57 -1.07 32.90
CA LEU A 66 28.02 -0.97 33.12
C LEU A 66 28.38 -0.48 34.53
N LYS A 67 27.37 -0.29 35.41
CA LYS A 67 27.53 0.26 36.77
C LYS A 67 28.39 1.52 36.82
N ALA A 68 28.32 2.33 35.77
CA ALA A 68 29.16 3.52 35.61
C ALA A 68 28.98 4.51 36.76
N ASP A 69 27.75 4.60 37.29
CA ASP A 69 27.40 5.50 38.38
C ASP A 69 27.78 4.94 39.78
N GLU A 70 28.04 3.63 39.90
CA GLU A 70 28.42 2.94 41.14
C GLU A 70 29.94 2.65 41.21
N SER A 71 30.66 2.87 40.11
CA SER A 71 32.08 2.51 39.98
C SER A 71 32.97 3.65 40.47
N PRO A 72 33.99 3.37 41.32
CA PRO A 72 34.93 4.39 41.81
C PRO A 72 35.93 4.89 40.74
N ASP A 73 35.95 4.28 39.56
CA ASP A 73 36.91 4.58 38.49
C ASP A 73 36.47 5.82 37.69
N PRO A 74 37.28 6.91 37.64
CA PRO A 74 36.95 8.12 36.91
C PRO A 74 36.89 7.93 35.38
N SER A 75 37.39 6.81 34.86
CA SER A 75 37.40 6.50 33.43
C SER A 75 35.99 6.52 32.82
N TYR A 76 34.98 6.08 33.59
CA TYR A 76 33.58 6.08 33.15
C TYR A 76 32.97 7.48 33.01
N SER A 77 33.47 8.48 33.76
CA SER A 77 33.05 9.87 33.61
C SER A 77 33.55 10.47 32.29
N ASN A 78 34.68 9.98 31.76
CA ASN A 78 35.30 10.49 30.55
C ASN A 78 34.78 9.81 29.27
N MET A 79 33.96 8.76 29.38
CA MET A 79 33.40 8.07 28.22
C MET A 79 32.25 8.87 27.58
N ASN A 80 32.25 8.94 26.25
CA ASN A 80 31.07 9.38 25.51
C ASN A 80 30.03 8.24 25.49
N TRP A 81 28.92 8.46 26.16
CA TRP A 81 27.84 7.47 26.31
C TRP A 81 26.77 7.57 25.22
N GLN A 82 26.91 8.48 24.26
CA GLN A 82 25.97 8.63 23.16
C GLN A 82 26.02 7.39 22.26
N PRO A 83 24.89 6.72 22.01
CA PRO A 83 24.85 5.59 21.11
C PRO A 83 25.13 6.02 19.68
N LEU A 84 25.88 5.20 18.94
CA LEU A 84 26.14 5.42 17.52
C LEU A 84 24.85 5.31 16.72
N ALA A 85 24.63 6.21 15.76
CA ALA A 85 23.42 6.29 14.95
C ALA A 85 23.35 5.24 13.82
N ILE A 86 23.50 3.97 14.17
CA ILE A 86 23.51 2.86 13.21
C ILE A 86 22.09 2.59 12.68
N LEU A 87 21.10 2.53 13.59
CA LEU A 87 19.72 2.18 13.23
C LEU A 87 19.07 3.26 12.33
N THR A 88 19.35 4.54 12.60
CA THR A 88 18.78 5.66 11.84
C THR A 88 19.16 5.60 10.36
N LYS A 89 20.42 5.26 10.06
CA LYS A 89 20.89 5.07 8.67
C LYS A 89 20.13 3.96 7.95
N PHE A 90 19.93 2.81 8.60
CA PHE A 90 19.18 1.69 8.01
C PHE A 90 17.70 2.02 7.84
N ARG A 91 17.09 2.73 8.79
CA ARG A 91 15.72 3.26 8.66
C ARG A 91 15.60 4.18 7.45
N GLU A 92 16.51 5.13 7.29
CA GLU A 92 16.50 6.06 6.15
C GLU A 92 16.67 5.35 4.81
N LEU A 93 17.54 4.35 4.75
CA LEU A 93 17.68 3.49 3.57
C LEU A 93 16.38 2.74 3.26
N ALA A 94 15.78 2.07 4.24
CA ALA A 94 14.52 1.36 4.06
C ALA A 94 13.40 2.31 3.61
N LEU A 95 13.30 3.48 4.24
CA LEU A 95 12.34 4.52 3.87
C LEU A 95 12.58 5.02 2.43
N SER A 96 13.84 5.14 2.00
CA SER A 96 14.17 5.52 0.62
C SER A 96 13.71 4.47 -0.40
N ILE A 97 13.78 3.17 -0.04
CA ILE A 97 13.27 2.08 -0.89
C ILE A 97 11.74 2.16 -0.98
N THR A 98 11.04 2.32 0.15
CA THR A 98 9.58 2.47 0.19
C THR A 98 9.10 3.76 -0.49
N LYS A 99 9.93 4.80 -0.56
CA LYS A 99 9.67 6.01 -1.35
C LYS A 99 9.82 5.78 -2.85
N ARG A 100 10.69 4.87 -3.28
CA ARG A 100 10.84 4.51 -4.70
C ARG A 100 9.71 3.60 -5.18
N SER A 101 9.16 2.76 -4.31
CA SER A 101 7.98 1.94 -4.62
C SER A 101 6.69 2.74 -4.44
N ASP A 102 6.45 3.72 -5.29
CA ASP A 102 5.11 4.30 -5.41
C ASP A 102 4.23 3.40 -6.28
N TYR A 103 2.92 3.53 -6.11
CA TYR A 103 1.94 2.73 -6.84
C TYR A 103 1.30 3.58 -7.93
N ASP A 104 1.19 2.99 -9.12
CA ASP A 104 0.39 3.53 -10.20
C ASP A 104 -1.03 2.95 -10.15
N ILE A 105 -2.01 3.79 -10.47
CA ILE A 105 -3.41 3.39 -10.53
C ILE A 105 -3.64 2.76 -11.90
N LEU A 106 -4.06 1.50 -11.90
CA LEU A 106 -4.46 0.77 -13.10
C LEU A 106 -5.93 0.39 -12.99
N ALA A 107 -6.74 0.84 -13.95
CA ALA A 107 -8.14 0.47 -14.05
C ALA A 107 -8.35 -0.57 -15.15
N THR A 108 -9.03 -1.67 -14.81
CA THR A 108 -9.45 -2.69 -15.77
C THR A 108 -10.98 -2.74 -15.82
N PRO A 109 -11.59 -2.65 -17.02
CA PRO A 109 -13.04 -2.71 -17.13
C PRO A 109 -13.50 -4.17 -16.95
N ILE A 110 -14.48 -4.41 -16.08
CA ILE A 110 -15.00 -5.76 -15.77
C ILE A 110 -16.37 -5.99 -16.41
N ASP A 111 -17.04 -4.93 -16.85
CA ASP A 111 -18.41 -5.02 -17.34
C ASP A 111 -18.52 -5.78 -18.68
N PRO A 112 -19.62 -6.53 -18.89
CA PRO A 112 -19.78 -7.34 -20.10
C PRO A 112 -19.77 -6.52 -21.40
N LYS A 113 -20.21 -5.26 -21.35
CA LYS A 113 -20.31 -4.39 -22.52
C LYS A 113 -18.92 -3.94 -22.97
N SER A 114 -18.12 -3.35 -22.08
CA SER A 114 -16.74 -2.95 -22.42
C SER A 114 -15.91 -4.17 -22.80
N GLN A 115 -16.08 -5.31 -22.12
CA GLN A 115 -15.42 -6.57 -22.51
C GLN A 115 -15.82 -7.02 -23.93
N GLY A 116 -17.09 -6.82 -24.30
CA GLY A 116 -17.58 -7.05 -25.66
C GLY A 116 -16.93 -6.13 -26.70
N GLU A 117 -16.81 -4.84 -26.39
CA GLU A 117 -16.17 -3.83 -27.25
C GLU A 117 -14.67 -4.12 -27.47
N ILE A 118 -13.96 -4.48 -26.40
CA ILE A 118 -12.55 -4.90 -26.44
C ILE A 118 -12.39 -6.13 -27.33
N LYS A 119 -13.19 -7.18 -27.10
CA LYS A 119 -13.16 -8.40 -27.90
C LYS A 119 -13.48 -8.12 -29.37
N ARG A 120 -14.43 -7.24 -29.65
CA ARG A 120 -14.80 -6.86 -31.01
C ARG A 120 -13.64 -6.15 -31.71
N TYR A 121 -13.02 -5.17 -31.06
CA TYR A 121 -11.86 -4.46 -31.61
C TYR A 121 -10.74 -5.43 -32.01
N PHE A 122 -10.34 -6.33 -31.10
CA PHE A 122 -9.27 -7.29 -31.40
C PHE A 122 -9.63 -8.30 -32.49
N LYS A 123 -10.89 -8.77 -32.52
CA LYS A 123 -11.35 -9.66 -33.60
C LYS A 123 -11.35 -8.99 -34.96
N GLU A 124 -11.72 -7.71 -35.03
CA GLU A 124 -11.69 -6.94 -36.27
C GLU A 124 -10.24 -6.76 -36.78
N GLN A 125 -9.29 -6.50 -35.87
CA GLN A 125 -7.87 -6.40 -36.24
C GLN A 125 -7.27 -7.75 -36.67
N GLU A 126 -7.58 -8.82 -35.94
CA GLU A 126 -7.16 -10.19 -36.31
C GLU A 126 -7.68 -10.58 -37.70
N ALA A 127 -8.95 -10.29 -37.99
CA ALA A 127 -9.55 -10.55 -39.30
C ALA A 127 -8.87 -9.74 -40.42
N LYS A 128 -8.53 -8.47 -40.17
CA LYS A 128 -7.79 -7.63 -41.12
C LYS A 128 -6.39 -8.17 -41.40
N ILE A 129 -5.64 -8.59 -40.37
CA ILE A 129 -4.29 -9.15 -40.53
C ILE A 129 -4.34 -10.41 -41.39
N ARG A 130 -5.22 -11.35 -41.07
CA ARG A 130 -5.39 -12.59 -41.85
C ARG A 130 -5.78 -12.30 -43.30
N LEU A 131 -6.70 -11.36 -43.51
CA LEU A 131 -7.10 -10.96 -44.86
C LEU A 131 -5.93 -10.33 -45.64
N ARG A 132 -5.09 -9.53 -44.97
CA ARG A 132 -3.88 -8.93 -45.56
C ARG A 132 -2.87 -9.99 -45.97
N GLU A 133 -2.66 -11.02 -45.13
CA GLU A 133 -1.80 -12.16 -45.44
C GLU A 133 -2.30 -12.93 -46.66
N GLU A 134 -3.60 -13.22 -46.74
CA GLU A 134 -4.19 -13.93 -47.88
C GLU A 134 -4.16 -13.09 -49.16
N LEU A 135 -4.43 -11.79 -49.08
CA LEU A 135 -4.35 -10.89 -50.24
C LEU A 135 -2.90 -10.76 -50.78
N LYS A 136 -1.89 -10.74 -49.89
CA LYS A 136 -0.47 -10.77 -50.32
C LYS A 136 -0.12 -12.02 -51.13
N LYS A 137 -0.75 -13.17 -50.85
CA LYS A 137 -0.53 -14.42 -51.60
C LYS A 137 -1.21 -14.43 -52.97
N VAL A 138 -2.38 -13.82 -53.09
CA VAL A 138 -3.21 -13.87 -54.32
C VAL A 138 -2.91 -12.73 -55.29
N ALA A 139 -2.77 -11.50 -54.79
CA ALA A 139 -2.58 -10.31 -55.62
C ALA A 139 -1.80 -9.22 -54.86
N PRO A 140 -0.46 -9.22 -54.92
CA PRO A 140 0.37 -8.29 -54.15
C PRO A 140 0.11 -6.82 -54.50
N GLU A 141 -0.27 -6.50 -55.73
CA GLU A 141 -0.56 -5.13 -56.18
C GLU A 141 -1.89 -4.58 -55.64
N MET A 142 -2.83 -5.46 -55.26
CA MET A 142 -4.14 -5.06 -54.74
C MET A 142 -4.11 -4.73 -53.24
N VAL A 143 -3.02 -5.05 -52.55
CA VAL A 143 -2.85 -4.80 -51.10
C VAL A 143 -2.84 -3.30 -50.80
N ASP A 144 -2.31 -2.48 -51.71
CA ASP A 144 -2.14 -1.03 -51.52
C ASP A 144 -3.41 -0.22 -51.87
N ILE A 145 -4.32 -0.83 -52.64
CA ILE A 145 -5.57 -0.23 -53.15
C ILE A 145 -6.80 -0.70 -52.35
N SER A 146 -6.66 -1.80 -51.61
CA SER A 146 -7.72 -2.42 -50.82
C SER A 146 -7.99 -1.64 -49.51
N PRO A 147 -9.25 -1.61 -49.00
CA PRO A 147 -9.58 -1.04 -47.69
C PRO A 147 -8.87 -1.71 -46.49
N VAL A 148 -8.06 -2.75 -46.74
CA VAL A 148 -7.28 -3.52 -45.76
C VAL A 148 -5.84 -2.98 -45.59
N ARG A 149 -5.48 -1.89 -46.29
CA ARG A 149 -4.16 -1.26 -46.18
C ARG A 149 -3.80 -0.99 -44.72
N GLN A 150 -2.57 -1.34 -44.35
CA GLN A 150 -2.06 -1.06 -43.02
C GLN A 150 -2.04 0.45 -42.78
N LYS A 151 -2.79 0.90 -41.77
CA LYS A 151 -2.65 2.24 -41.22
C LYS A 151 -1.49 2.25 -40.23
N GLU A 152 -0.90 3.42 -40.03
CA GLU A 152 0.31 3.61 -39.20
C GLU A 152 0.16 3.07 -37.76
N ASN A 153 -1.07 3.06 -37.21
CA ASN A 153 -1.36 2.55 -35.86
C ASN A 153 -2.01 1.15 -35.83
N GLU A 154 -2.09 0.43 -36.96
CA GLU A 154 -2.62 -0.93 -36.99
C GLU A 154 -1.48 -1.97 -36.95
N PRO A 155 -1.64 -3.07 -36.18
CA PRO A 155 -0.62 -4.11 -36.09
C PRO A 155 -0.35 -4.75 -37.46
N ALA A 156 0.93 -5.01 -37.72
CA ALA A 156 1.40 -5.63 -38.96
C ALA A 156 1.13 -7.13 -38.97
N ASP A 157 1.29 -7.77 -37.81
CA ASP A 157 1.30 -9.22 -37.61
C ASP A 157 0.50 -9.65 -36.36
N LEU A 158 0.17 -10.93 -36.28
CA LEU A 158 -0.50 -11.55 -35.14
C LEU A 158 0.33 -11.45 -33.85
N GLU A 159 1.66 -11.56 -33.93
CA GLU A 159 2.53 -11.42 -32.76
C GLU A 159 2.47 -9.99 -32.19
N GLU A 160 2.50 -8.98 -33.07
CA GLU A 160 2.38 -7.58 -32.68
C GLU A 160 0.99 -7.27 -32.08
N LEU A 161 -0.07 -7.89 -32.61
CA LEU A 161 -1.42 -7.78 -32.05
C LEU A 161 -1.49 -8.33 -30.62
N GLU A 162 -0.80 -9.44 -30.34
CA GLU A 162 -0.73 -10.02 -29.00
C GLU A 162 0.03 -9.11 -28.03
N ILE A 163 1.14 -8.51 -28.47
CA ILE A 163 1.89 -7.52 -27.69
C ILE A 163 1.00 -6.30 -27.39
N GLN A 164 0.28 -5.78 -28.38
CA GLN A 164 -0.65 -4.66 -28.17
C GLN A 164 -1.75 -4.99 -27.15
N LYS A 165 -2.26 -6.22 -27.17
CA LYS A 165 -3.28 -6.69 -26.23
C LYS A 165 -2.79 -6.74 -24.78
N MET A 166 -1.53 -7.11 -24.56
CA MET A 166 -0.97 -7.19 -23.21
C MET A 166 -0.59 -5.81 -22.65
N TYR A 167 -0.05 -4.92 -23.47
CA TYR A 167 0.63 -3.72 -22.97
C TYR A 167 0.03 -2.38 -23.41
N SER A 168 -0.58 -2.30 -24.60
CA SER A 168 -0.89 -1.00 -25.23
C SER A 168 -2.37 -0.66 -25.19
N PHE A 169 -3.25 -1.62 -25.42
CA PHE A 169 -4.67 -1.34 -25.54
C PHE A 169 -5.29 -0.99 -24.18
N LYS A 170 -5.87 0.21 -24.12
CA LYS A 170 -6.61 0.70 -22.95
C LYS A 170 -7.98 1.20 -23.36
N HIS A 171 -9.00 0.73 -22.66
CA HIS A 171 -10.36 1.18 -22.91
C HIS A 171 -10.56 2.63 -22.44
N GLN A 172 -11.39 3.40 -23.14
CA GLN A 172 -11.60 4.83 -22.83
C GLN A 172 -12.12 5.03 -21.41
N LEU A 173 -13.16 4.30 -21.01
CA LEU A 173 -13.71 4.39 -19.65
C LEU A 173 -12.66 4.04 -18.57
N ALA A 174 -11.77 3.09 -18.84
CA ALA A 174 -10.70 2.75 -17.91
C ALA A 174 -9.69 3.90 -17.76
N THR A 175 -9.36 4.56 -18.88
CA THR A 175 -8.48 5.75 -18.89
C THR A 175 -9.10 6.92 -18.14
N GLU A 176 -10.38 7.19 -18.38
CA GLU A 176 -11.13 8.25 -17.69
C GLU A 176 -11.19 7.99 -16.17
N MET A 177 -11.42 6.74 -15.76
CA MET A 177 -11.45 6.37 -14.35
C MET A 177 -10.10 6.56 -13.66
N GLU A 178 -8.99 6.25 -14.33
CA GLU A 178 -7.65 6.53 -13.79
C GLU A 178 -7.37 8.02 -13.67
N GLN A 179 -7.71 8.81 -14.69
CA GLN A 179 -7.56 10.27 -14.64
C GLN A 179 -8.42 10.87 -13.51
N TRP A 180 -9.64 10.38 -13.35
CA TRP A 180 -10.52 10.80 -12.26
C TRP A 180 -9.93 10.45 -10.89
N MET A 181 -9.43 9.23 -10.71
CA MET A 181 -8.77 8.81 -9.47
C MET A 181 -7.52 9.64 -9.16
N GLN A 182 -6.70 9.94 -10.18
CA GLN A 182 -5.55 10.83 -10.04
C GLN A 182 -5.99 12.24 -9.60
N GLN A 183 -7.07 12.76 -10.18
CA GLN A 183 -7.63 14.05 -9.79
C GLN A 183 -8.13 14.05 -8.34
N VAL A 184 -8.79 12.98 -7.90
CA VAL A 184 -9.23 12.82 -6.50
C VAL A 184 -8.02 12.81 -5.55
N PHE A 185 -6.92 12.13 -5.91
CA PHE A 185 -5.71 12.13 -5.09
C PHE A 185 -5.04 13.49 -5.04
N LEU A 186 -5.05 14.24 -6.15
CA LEU A 186 -4.55 15.60 -6.20
C LEU A 186 -5.39 16.55 -5.33
N MET A 187 -6.72 16.48 -5.42
CA MET A 187 -7.64 17.30 -4.61
C MET A 187 -7.46 17.05 -3.11
N ASN A 188 -7.14 15.83 -2.71
CA ASN A 188 -6.89 15.46 -1.31
C ASN A 188 -5.44 15.70 -0.87
N ASN A 189 -4.58 16.29 -1.72
CA ASN A 189 -3.15 16.49 -1.47
C ASN A 189 -2.45 15.20 -0.99
N MET A 190 -2.82 14.05 -1.55
CA MET A 190 -2.35 12.74 -1.07
C MET A 190 -0.82 12.62 -1.11
N ASP A 191 -0.16 13.28 -2.06
CA ASP A 191 1.30 13.29 -2.15
C ASP A 191 1.96 13.99 -0.95
N GLN A 192 1.36 15.09 -0.48
CA GLN A 192 1.84 15.82 0.70
C GLN A 192 1.62 14.98 1.97
N THR A 193 0.42 14.43 2.13
CA THR A 193 0.11 13.55 3.28
C THR A 193 1.01 12.31 3.31
N ARG A 194 1.31 11.71 2.16
CA ARG A 194 2.29 10.61 2.07
C ARG A 194 3.69 11.07 2.45
N ALA A 195 4.13 12.24 2.01
CA ALA A 195 5.44 12.79 2.35
C ALA A 195 5.58 13.04 3.87
N GLU A 196 4.51 13.49 4.53
CA GLU A 196 4.46 13.68 5.98
C GLU A 196 4.55 12.36 6.75
N VAL A 197 3.80 11.32 6.33
CA VAL A 197 3.83 10.00 6.96
C VAL A 197 5.16 9.28 6.71
N LYS A 198 5.76 9.48 5.53
CA LYS A 198 7.08 8.94 5.15
C LYS A 198 8.24 9.83 5.66
N ARG A 199 8.06 10.64 6.72
CA ARG A 199 9.12 11.43 7.38
C ARG A 199 9.54 10.75 8.68
#